data_AF-A0A7S1CPH3-F1
#
_entry.id   AF-A0A7S1CPH3-F1
#
_cell.length_a   1.000
_cell.length_b   1.000
_cell.length_c   1.000
_cell.angle_alpha   90.00
_cell.angle_beta   90.00
_cell.angle_gamma   90.00
#
_symmetry.space_group_name_H-M   'P 1'
#
loop_
_entity.id
_entity.type
_entity.pdbx_description
1 polymer ?
#
loop_
_entity_poly.entity_id
_entity_poly.type
_entity_poly.pdbx_seq_one_letter_code
_entity_poly.pdbx_strand_id
1 'polypeptide(L)'
;MLECARVIFERGTTDEAKLQLARVYAALGDHNLENEQMETAAEDYGNCLKLRAELLDASDRRVADAHVNVALAARFAATAKEGEVDADKLALSIEHYTAAAASL
;
A
#
# COMPACT_ATOMS: atom_id res chain seq x y z
N MET A 1 10.60 -12.80 -9.01
CA MET A 1 9.63 -13.84 -8.60
C MET A 1 8.28 -13.24 -8.19
N LEU A 2 8.25 -12.13 -7.43
CA LEU A 2 7.01 -11.44 -7.03
C LEU A 2 6.13 -11.05 -8.22
N GLU A 3 6.73 -10.52 -9.29
CA GLU A 3 5.99 -10.11 -10.48
C GLU A 3 5.28 -11.28 -11.18
N CYS A 4 5.90 -12.47 -11.21
CA CYS A 4 5.23 -13.67 -11.72
C CYS A 4 4.05 -14.08 -10.84
N ALA A 5 4.19 -13.96 -9.51
CA ALA A 5 3.10 -14.25 -8.58
C ALA A 5 1.94 -13.25 -8.76
N ARG A 6 2.22 -11.96 -8.97
CA ARG A 6 1.23 -10.93 -9.27
C ARG A 6 0.40 -11.33 -10.49
N VAL A 7 1.05 -11.64 -11.61
CA VAL A 7 0.38 -12.05 -12.87
C VAL A 7 -0.48 -13.32 -12.69
N ILE A 8 -0.04 -14.27 -11.87
CA ILE A 8 -0.81 -15.49 -11.58
C ILE A 8 -2.07 -15.15 -10.78
N PHE A 9 -1.94 -14.40 -9.69
CA PHE A 9 -3.08 -14.09 -8.82
C PHE A 9 -4.04 -13.03 -9.40
N GLU A 10 -3.59 -12.15 -10.30
CA GLU A 10 -4.46 -11.24 -11.06
C GLU A 10 -5.49 -11.96 -11.94
N ARG A 11 -5.18 -13.21 -12.33
CA ARG A 11 -6.12 -14.06 -13.08
C ARG A 11 -7.08 -14.81 -12.17
N GLY A 12 -6.81 -14.84 -10.86
CA GLY A 12 -7.65 -15.49 -9.88
C GLY A 12 -8.85 -14.63 -9.53
N THR A 13 -10.04 -15.22 -9.52
CA THR A 13 -11.30 -14.51 -9.23
C THR A 13 -11.86 -14.79 -7.84
N THR A 14 -11.28 -15.74 -7.10
CA THR A 14 -11.72 -16.07 -5.75
C THR A 14 -11.21 -15.05 -4.73
N ASP A 15 -11.95 -14.87 -3.64
CA ASP A 15 -11.54 -13.97 -2.55
C ASP A 15 -10.18 -14.36 -1.96
N GLU A 16 -9.90 -15.66 -1.85
CA GLU A 16 -8.58 -16.14 -1.43
C GLU A 16 -7.48 -15.71 -2.43
N ALA A 17 -7.71 -15.84 -3.74
CA ALA A 17 -6.73 -15.40 -4.73
C ALA A 17 -6.50 -13.88 -4.69
N LYS A 18 -7.56 -13.09 -4.47
CA LYS A 18 -7.46 -11.64 -4.28
C LYS A 18 -6.72 -11.28 -2.98
N LEU A 19 -6.92 -12.02 -1.89
CA LEU A 19 -6.16 -11.82 -0.64
C LEU A 19 -4.68 -12.17 -0.82
N GLN A 20 -4.35 -13.21 -1.59
CA GLN A 20 -2.98 -13.51 -1.96
C GLN A 20 -2.39 -12.43 -2.87
N LEU A 21 -3.14 -11.92 -3.84
CA LEU A 21 -2.71 -10.79 -4.67
C LEU A 21 -2.41 -9.54 -3.82
N ALA A 22 -3.27 -9.22 -2.86
CA ALA A 22 -3.01 -8.13 -1.92
C ALA A 22 -1.72 -8.32 -1.12
N ARG A 23 -1.39 -9.56 -0.72
CA ARG A 23 -0.09 -9.87 -0.09
C ARG A 23 1.08 -9.68 -1.05
N VAL A 24 0.94 -10.06 -2.31
CA VAL A 24 1.98 -9.82 -3.33
C VAL A 24 2.22 -8.34 -3.54
N TYR A 25 1.16 -7.53 -3.67
CA TYR A 25 1.31 -6.07 -3.76
C TYR A 25 1.99 -5.47 -2.53
N ALA A 26 1.67 -5.91 -1.31
CA ALA A 26 2.39 -5.45 -0.13
C ALA A 26 3.89 -5.72 -0.22
N ALA A 27 4.27 -6.94 -0.64
CA ALA A 27 5.69 -7.31 -0.79
C ALA A 27 6.39 -6.57 -1.94
N LEU A 28 5.67 -6.25 -3.03
CA LEU A 28 6.18 -5.40 -4.10
C LEU A 28 6.40 -3.96 -3.61
N GLY A 29 5.46 -3.43 -2.83
CA GLY A 29 5.60 -2.13 -2.18
C GLY A 29 6.83 -2.07 -1.27
N ASP A 30 7.06 -3.09 -0.44
CA ASP A 30 8.25 -3.17 0.43
C ASP A 30 9.53 -3.15 -0.43
N HIS A 31 9.59 -3.99 -1.45
CA HIS A 31 10.71 -4.06 -2.38
C HIS A 31 10.97 -2.73 -3.10
N ASN A 32 9.93 -2.08 -3.61
CA ASN A 32 10.06 -0.82 -4.34
C ASN A 32 10.50 0.30 -3.40
N LEU A 33 10.02 0.32 -2.16
CA LEU A 33 10.46 1.31 -1.17
C LEU A 33 11.94 1.13 -0.80
N GLU A 34 12.41 -0.11 -0.63
CA GLU A 34 13.82 -0.42 -0.40
C GLU A 34 14.73 0.00 -1.57
N ASN A 35 14.19 0.03 -2.79
CA ASN A 35 14.89 0.46 -4.00
C ASN A 35 14.65 1.95 -4.34
N GLU A 36 14.17 2.74 -3.38
CA GLU A 36 13.93 4.18 -3.52
C GLU A 36 12.93 4.53 -4.65
N GLN A 37 12.01 3.61 -4.97
CA GLN A 37 10.92 3.80 -5.93
C GLN A 37 9.63 4.12 -5.16
N MET A 38 9.60 5.27 -4.46
CA MET A 38 8.51 5.58 -3.53
C MET A 38 7.15 5.72 -4.23
N GLU A 39 7.11 6.26 -5.44
CA GLU A 39 5.89 6.38 -6.24
C GLU A 39 5.30 5.00 -6.58
N THR A 40 6.11 4.10 -7.14
CA THR A 40 5.70 2.73 -7.45
C THR A 40 5.28 1.98 -6.18
N ALA A 41 6.02 2.15 -5.09
CA ALA A 41 5.67 1.55 -3.81
C ALA A 41 4.31 2.03 -3.29
N ALA A 42 4.00 3.32 -3.42
CA ALA A 42 2.71 3.86 -3.03
C ALA A 42 1.56 3.29 -3.87
N GLU A 43 1.77 3.11 -5.18
CA GLU A 43 0.80 2.45 -6.06
C GLU A 43 0.55 0.99 -5.67
N ASP A 44 1.61 0.23 -5.39
CA ASP A 44 1.52 -1.16 -4.94
C ASP A 44 0.76 -1.27 -3.60
N TYR A 45 1.12 -0.46 -2.60
CA TYR A 45 0.38 -0.44 -1.35
C TYR A 45 -1.08 0.01 -1.52
N GLY A 46 -1.36 0.94 -2.44
CA GLY A 46 -2.72 1.34 -2.79
C GLY A 46 -3.54 0.17 -3.35
N ASN A 47 -2.95 -0.63 -4.24
CA ASN A 47 -3.59 -1.84 -4.78
C ASN A 47 -3.81 -2.90 -3.69
N CYS A 48 -2.84 -3.07 -2.76
CA CYS A 48 -2.99 -3.92 -1.59
C CYS A 48 -4.20 -3.49 -0.73
N LEU A 49 -4.27 -2.20 -0.37
CA LEU A 49 -5.33 -1.62 0.44
C LEU A 49 -6.69 -1.82 -0.22
N LYS A 50 -6.80 -1.52 -1.52
CA LYS A 50 -8.05 -1.66 -2.28
C LYS A 50 -8.63 -3.08 -2.18
N LEU A 51 -7.79 -4.09 -2.41
CA LEU A 51 -8.23 -5.49 -2.34
C LEU A 51 -8.61 -5.91 -0.93
N ARG A 52 -7.87 -5.44 0.09
CA ARG A 52 -8.19 -5.74 1.49
C ARG A 52 -9.49 -5.07 1.93
N ALA A 53 -9.72 -3.82 1.55
CA ALA A 53 -10.94 -3.08 1.89
C ALA A 53 -12.19 -3.59 1.14
N GLU A 54 -12.02 -4.23 -0.02
CA GLU A 54 -13.12 -4.91 -0.73
C GLU A 54 -13.58 -6.19 -0.01
N LEU A 55 -12.65 -6.90 0.65
CA LEU A 55 -12.88 -8.26 1.14
C LEU A 55 -12.98 -8.37 2.66
N LEU A 56 -12.46 -7.40 3.40
CA LEU A 56 -12.32 -7.44 4.85
C LEU A 56 -13.09 -6.28 5.48
N ASP A 57 -13.44 -6.44 6.77
CA ASP A 57 -14.04 -5.36 7.53
C ASP A 57 -13.06 -4.19 7.71
N ALA A 58 -13.57 -2.97 7.80
CA ALA A 58 -12.76 -1.77 8.03
C ALA A 58 -11.98 -1.82 9.35
N SER A 59 -12.44 -2.59 10.35
CA SER A 59 -11.72 -2.84 11.60
C SER A 59 -10.74 -4.02 11.53
N ASP A 60 -10.60 -4.69 10.38
CA ASP A 60 -9.60 -5.74 10.22
C ASP A 60 -8.21 -5.11 10.25
N ARG A 61 -7.35 -5.61 11.14
CA ARG A 61 -5.98 -5.13 11.31
C ARG A 61 -5.22 -5.03 9.99
N ARG A 62 -5.47 -5.94 9.03
CA ARG A 62 -4.77 -5.94 7.74
C ARG A 62 -5.13 -4.73 6.87
N VAL A 63 -6.32 -4.15 7.04
CA VAL A 63 -6.74 -2.91 6.39
C VAL A 63 -5.99 -1.73 7.04
N ALA A 64 -5.94 -1.67 8.38
CA ALA A 64 -5.17 -0.66 9.10
C ALA A 64 -3.67 -0.69 8.73
N ASP A 65 -3.06 -1.88 8.70
CA ASP A 65 -1.66 -2.07 8.30
C ASP A 65 -1.43 -1.60 6.84
N ALA A 66 -2.39 -1.82 5.93
CA ALA A 66 -2.26 -1.36 4.54
C ALA A 66 -2.32 0.18 4.44
N HIS A 67 -3.20 0.83 5.22
CA HIS A 67 -3.21 2.29 5.32
C HIS A 67 -1.88 2.85 5.85
N VAL A 68 -1.30 2.23 6.88
CA VAL A 68 0.03 2.62 7.40
C VAL A 68 1.10 2.53 6.32
N ASN A 69 1.09 1.48 5.49
CA ASN A 69 2.08 1.30 4.43
C ASN A 69 1.95 2.37 3.33
N VAL A 70 0.73 2.69 2.88
CA VAL A 70 0.50 3.80 1.94
C VAL A 70 0.99 5.11 2.55
N ALA A 71 0.64 5.38 3.81
CA ALA A 71 1.03 6.59 4.50
C ALA A 71 2.56 6.73 4.59
N LEU A 72 3.26 5.63 4.85
CA LEU A 72 4.71 5.60 4.93
C LEU A 72 5.37 5.89 3.58
N ALA A 73 4.93 5.23 2.51
CA ALA A 73 5.44 5.47 1.16
C ALA A 73 5.21 6.92 0.71
N ALA A 74 4.00 7.44 0.94
CA ALA A 74 3.66 8.83 0.65
C ALA A 74 4.55 9.82 1.44
N ARG A 75 4.83 9.53 2.71
CA ARG A 75 5.74 10.36 3.53
C ARG A 75 7.16 10.38 2.97
N PHE A 76 7.69 9.23 2.59
CA PHE A 76 9.02 9.15 1.98
C PHE A 76 9.07 9.87 0.63
N ALA A 77 8.04 9.67 -0.20
CA ALA A 77 7.91 10.37 -1.47
C ALA A 77 7.79 11.89 -1.29
N ALA A 78 7.18 12.36 -0.19
CA ALA A 78 7.03 13.77 0.12
C ALA A 78 8.36 14.47 0.42
N THR A 79 9.35 13.73 0.96
CA THR A 79 10.66 14.27 1.36
C THR A 79 11.80 13.73 0.50
N ALA A 80 11.52 13.14 -0.66
CA ALA A 80 12.52 12.51 -1.52
C ALA A 80 13.50 13.52 -2.14
N LYS A 81 13.09 14.78 -2.29
CA LYS A 81 13.95 15.87 -2.77
C LYS A 81 14.44 16.69 -1.60
N GLU A 82 15.75 16.86 -1.50
CA GLU A 82 16.35 17.64 -0.42
C GLU A 82 15.89 19.10 -0.46
N GLY A 83 15.44 19.62 0.68
CA GLY A 83 15.00 21.02 0.81
C GLY A 83 13.61 21.33 0.24
N GLU A 84 12.90 20.34 -0.30
CA GLU A 84 11.54 20.48 -0.82
C GLU A 84 10.61 19.44 -0.18
N VAL A 85 9.45 19.89 0.29
CA VAL A 85 8.40 18.99 0.77
C VAL A 85 7.22 19.08 -0.17
N ASP A 86 6.88 17.95 -0.78
CA ASP A 86 5.65 17.82 -1.57
C ASP A 86 4.46 17.77 -0.60
N ALA A 87 3.72 18.88 -0.55
CA ALA A 87 2.61 19.07 0.38
C ALA A 87 1.45 18.09 0.10
N ASP A 88 1.23 17.71 -1.16
CA ASP A 88 0.14 16.82 -1.54
C ASP A 88 0.42 15.40 -1.06
N LYS A 89 1.66 14.93 -1.26
CA LYS A 89 2.10 13.62 -0.74
C LYS A 89 2.13 13.57 0.78
N LEU A 90 2.49 14.68 1.44
CA LEU A 90 2.44 14.78 2.89
C LEU A 90 0.98 14.73 3.41
N ALA A 91 0.05 15.44 2.75
CA ALA A 91 -1.35 15.40 3.11
C ALA A 91 -1.94 13.99 2.96
N LEU A 92 -1.62 13.30 1.87
CA LEU A 92 -2.01 11.90 1.65
C LEU A 92 -1.47 10.97 2.76
N SER A 93 -0.24 11.19 3.19
CA SER A 93 0.34 10.44 4.31
C SER A 93 -0.47 10.62 5.59
N ILE A 94 -0.81 11.86 5.94
CA ILE A 94 -1.59 12.18 7.13
C ILE A 94 -2.98 11.55 7.05
N GLU A 95 -3.67 11.66 5.91
CA GLU A 95 -4.98 11.05 5.69
C GLU A 95 -4.95 9.56 6.02
N HIS A 96 -4.01 8.82 5.44
CA HIS A 96 -3.94 7.38 5.65
C HIS A 96 -3.51 6.98 7.06
N TYR A 97 -2.64 7.75 7.73
CA TYR A 97 -2.36 7.51 9.16
C TYR A 97 -3.61 7.70 10.03
N THR A 98 -4.43 8.72 9.74
CA THR A 98 -5.68 8.93 10.47
C THR A 98 -6.69 7.82 10.20
N ALA A 99 -6.79 7.34 8.96
CA ALA A 99 -7.64 6.21 8.60
C ALA A 99 -7.21 4.92 9.33
N ALA A 100 -5.90 4.64 9.38
CA ALA A 100 -5.37 3.50 10.13
C ALA A 100 -5.70 3.58 11.63
N ALA A 101 -5.59 4.78 12.22
CA ALA A 101 -5.91 4.99 13.63
C ALA A 101 -7.41 4.82 13.94
N ALA A 102 -8.30 5.12 12.98
CA ALA A 102 -9.73 4.92 13.14
C ALA A 102 -10.16 3.44 13.03
N SER A 103 -9.30 2.57 12.50
CA SER A 103 -9.52 1.14 12.35
C SER A 103 -9.05 0.29 13.54
N LEU A 104 -8.51 0.91 14.60
CA LEU A 104 -8.03 0.27 15.85
C LEU A 104 -9.05 0.41 16.99
#